data_AF-A0A8J6Y8J5-F1
#
_entry.id   AF-A0A8J6Y8J5-F1
#
_cell.length_a   1.000
_cell.length_b   1.000
_cell.length_c   1.000
_cell.angle_alpha   90.00
_cell.angle_beta   90.00
_cell.angle_gamma   90.00
#
_symmetry.space_group_name_H-M   'P 1'
#
loop_
_entity.id
_entity.type
_entity.pdbx_description
1 polymer ?
#
loop_
_entity_poly.entity_id
_entity_poly.type
_entity_poly.pdbx_seq_one_letter_code
_entity_poly.pdbx_strand_id
1 'polypeptide(L)'
;VEMSAGRTLKVGVLGAVRYNPVFLKAGPDDSNLVIARPETMIGRFLPEVREKSDIVVLLAALHREDAKTIAGKVEGIDFVLGAYGGSFSVRDEVVGNTWIFYTGNQGKRVGETRLFFNGQGEMAKPLSYMHYLTNRYPDKQEMLDFVSSVVVKVNAAKGAGSP
;
A
#
# COMPACT_ATOMS: atom_id res chain seq x y z
N VAL A 1 27.88 16.47 21.45
CA VAL A 1 26.83 15.46 21.73
C VAL A 1 27.14 14.28 20.84
N GLU A 2 27.69 13.20 21.40
CA GLU A 2 27.85 11.95 20.65
C GLU A 2 26.46 11.46 20.25
N MET A 3 26.21 11.38 18.94
CA MET A 3 25.00 10.74 18.44
C MET A 3 25.15 9.25 18.70
N SER A 4 24.29 8.67 19.54
CA SER A 4 24.21 7.22 19.71
C SER A 4 24.08 6.59 18.32
N ALA A 5 24.86 5.54 18.04
CA ALA A 5 24.75 4.78 16.80
C ALA A 5 23.26 4.45 16.53
N GLY A 6 22.76 4.84 15.37
CA GLY A 6 21.35 4.66 15.02
C GLY A 6 20.92 3.20 15.11
N ARG A 7 19.70 2.95 15.58
CA ARG A 7 19.12 1.59 15.60
C ARG A 7 18.60 1.22 14.21
N THR A 8 18.87 0.01 13.76
CA THR A 8 18.22 -0.58 12.59
C THR A 8 16.76 -0.87 12.90
N LEU A 9 15.86 -0.36 12.05
CA LEU A 9 14.42 -0.62 12.11
C LEU A 9 14.03 -1.62 11.01
N LYS A 10 13.36 -2.70 11.37
CA LYS A 10 12.84 -3.70 10.44
C LYS A 10 11.37 -3.44 10.15
N VAL A 11 11.02 -3.28 8.88
CA VAL A 11 9.65 -3.06 8.43
C VAL A 11 9.17 -4.27 7.66
N GLY A 12 8.15 -4.94 8.19
CA GLY A 12 7.45 -6.04 7.54
C GLY A 12 6.30 -5.51 6.69
N VAL A 13 6.10 -6.11 5.53
CA VAL A 13 5.04 -5.71 4.61
C VAL A 13 4.18 -6.90 4.23
N LEU A 14 2.88 -6.79 4.44
CA LEU A 14 1.87 -7.73 3.96
C LEU A 14 1.09 -7.09 2.81
N GLY A 15 0.88 -7.82 1.73
CA GLY A 15 0.00 -7.40 0.64
C GLY A 15 -1.36 -8.08 0.73
N ALA A 16 -2.43 -7.34 0.53
CA ALA A 16 -3.78 -7.89 0.46
C ALA A 16 -4.58 -7.30 -0.72
N VAL A 17 -5.33 -8.17 -1.39
CA VAL A 17 -6.29 -7.83 -2.44
C VAL A 17 -7.69 -8.24 -2.01
N ARG A 18 -8.72 -7.58 -2.57
CA ARG A 18 -10.11 -7.85 -2.22
C ARG A 18 -10.46 -9.33 -2.43
N TYR A 19 -11.25 -9.89 -1.51
CA TYR A 19 -11.86 -11.19 -1.72
C TYR A 19 -12.71 -11.18 -2.99
N ASN A 20 -12.56 -12.21 -3.82
CA ASN A 20 -13.38 -12.39 -5.01
C ASN A 20 -13.75 -13.87 -5.17
N PRO A 21 -14.93 -14.30 -4.70
CA PRO A 21 -15.35 -15.70 -4.73
C PRO A 21 -15.62 -16.24 -6.15
N VAL A 22 -15.87 -15.35 -7.12
CA VAL A 22 -16.16 -15.71 -8.51
C VAL A 22 -14.93 -15.61 -9.41
N PHE A 23 -13.76 -15.26 -8.84
CA PHE A 23 -12.51 -15.29 -9.59
C PHE A 23 -12.10 -16.73 -9.82
N LEU A 24 -12.14 -17.14 -11.09
CA LEU A 24 -11.68 -18.45 -11.54
C LEU A 24 -10.75 -18.21 -12.73
N LYS A 25 -9.47 -18.51 -12.54
CA LYS A 25 -8.48 -18.60 -13.61
C LYS A 25 -7.74 -19.93 -13.49
N ALA A 26 -7.40 -20.52 -14.63
CA ALA A 26 -6.48 -21.65 -14.65
C ALA A 26 -5.14 -21.22 -14.05
N GLY A 27 -4.66 -22.00 -13.09
CA GLY A 27 -3.32 -21.96 -12.55
C GLY A 27 -2.34 -22.66 -13.50
N PRO A 28 -1.04 -22.53 -13.24
CA PRO A 28 0.01 -23.12 -14.07
C PRO A 28 -0.06 -24.66 -14.15
N ASP A 29 -0.71 -25.30 -13.17
CA ASP A 29 -0.83 -26.77 -13.04
C ASP A 29 -2.27 -27.27 -13.25
N ASP A 30 -3.04 -26.63 -14.13
CA ASP A 30 -4.48 -26.90 -14.37
C ASP A 30 -5.40 -26.78 -13.13
N SER A 31 -4.89 -26.20 -12.04
CA SER A 31 -5.65 -25.89 -10.84
C SER A 31 -6.50 -24.63 -11.02
N ASN A 32 -7.45 -24.39 -10.12
CA ASN A 32 -8.20 -23.13 -10.09
C ASN A 32 -7.53 -22.15 -9.13
N LEU A 33 -7.13 -20.99 -9.64
CA LEU A 33 -6.72 -19.86 -8.83
C LEU A 33 -7.96 -19.21 -8.20
N VAL A 34 -7.95 -19.13 -6.88
CA VAL A 34 -8.97 -18.45 -6.07
C VAL A 34 -8.33 -17.31 -5.30
N ILE A 35 -9.10 -16.26 -5.03
CA ILE A 35 -8.68 -15.20 -4.12
C ILE A 35 -9.26 -15.51 -2.74
N ALA A 36 -8.38 -15.88 -1.80
CA ALA A 36 -8.78 -16.18 -0.43
C ALA A 36 -9.25 -14.92 0.32
N ARG A 37 -9.96 -15.13 1.43
CA ARG A 37 -10.39 -14.04 2.32
C ARG A 37 -9.17 -13.33 2.93
N PRO A 38 -9.02 -12.02 2.78
CA PRO A 38 -7.83 -11.30 3.23
C PRO A 38 -7.63 -11.41 4.74
N GLU A 39 -8.69 -11.33 5.55
CA GLU A 39 -8.63 -11.46 7.00
C GLU A 39 -8.02 -12.79 7.45
N THR A 40 -8.38 -13.89 6.77
CA THR A 40 -7.85 -15.23 7.07
C THR A 40 -6.38 -15.33 6.72
N MET A 41 -5.98 -14.83 5.55
CA MET A 41 -4.59 -14.93 5.10
C MET A 41 -3.66 -13.98 5.86
N ILE A 42 -4.11 -12.77 6.16
CA ILE A 42 -3.39 -11.82 7.01
C ILE A 42 -3.19 -12.46 8.38
N GLY A 43 -4.24 -12.98 9.03
CA GLY A 43 -4.11 -13.64 10.33
C GLY A 43 -3.14 -14.83 10.33
N ARG A 44 -3.05 -15.56 9.21
CA ARG A 44 -2.11 -16.68 9.05
C ARG A 44 -0.64 -16.24 8.98
N PHE A 45 -0.34 -15.19 8.21
CA PHE A 45 1.04 -14.78 7.94
C PHE A 45 1.56 -13.68 8.86
N LEU A 46 0.65 -12.92 9.49
CA LEU A 46 1.01 -11.81 10.37
C LEU A 46 1.94 -12.21 11.53
N PRO A 47 1.74 -13.35 12.24
CA PRO A 47 2.63 -13.73 13.34
C PRO A 47 4.10 -13.82 12.90
N GLU A 48 4.36 -14.48 11.77
CA GLU A 48 5.72 -14.63 11.22
C GLU A 48 6.32 -13.28 10.80
N VAL A 49 5.52 -12.45 10.13
CA VAL A 49 5.98 -11.12 9.70
C VAL A 49 6.29 -10.24 10.91
N ARG A 50 5.43 -10.28 11.94
CA ARG A 50 5.60 -9.48 13.16
C ARG A 50 6.81 -9.93 13.96
N GLU A 51 7.06 -11.23 14.10
CA GLU A 51 8.25 -11.76 14.80
C GLU A 51 9.56 -11.18 14.22
N LYS A 52 9.57 -10.94 12.91
CA LYS A 52 10.76 -10.46 12.18
C LYS A 52 10.82 -8.93 12.03
N SER A 53 9.82 -8.20 12.52
CA SER A 53 9.63 -6.77 12.21
C SER A 53 9.33 -5.93 13.44
N ASP A 54 9.90 -4.72 13.49
CA ASP A 54 9.54 -3.72 14.49
C ASP A 54 8.20 -3.04 14.13
N ILE A 55 7.91 -2.93 12.83
CA ILE A 55 6.69 -2.33 12.28
C ILE A 55 6.12 -3.24 11.19
N VAL A 56 4.80 -3.40 11.18
CA VAL A 56 4.07 -4.12 10.14
C VAL A 56 3.15 -3.18 9.38
N VAL A 57 3.34 -3.15 8.06
CA VAL A 57 2.54 -2.38 7.11
C VAL A 57 1.68 -3.33 6.26
N LEU A 58 0.38 -3.10 6.24
CA LEU A 58 -0.53 -3.74 5.29
C LEU A 58 -0.69 -2.85 4.05
N LEU A 59 -0.18 -3.30 2.90
CA LEU A 59 -0.49 -2.75 1.59
C LEU A 59 -1.84 -3.30 1.11
N ALA A 60 -2.87 -2.45 1.12
CA ALA A 60 -4.25 -2.85 0.95
C ALA A 60 -4.85 -2.38 -0.39
N ALA A 61 -4.98 -3.32 -1.35
CA ALA A 61 -5.88 -3.17 -2.49
C ALA A 61 -7.30 -3.62 -2.11
N LEU A 62 -7.84 -3.00 -1.06
CA LEU A 62 -9.10 -3.33 -0.39
C LEU A 62 -9.99 -2.09 -0.31
N HIS A 63 -11.31 -2.27 -0.22
CA HIS A 63 -12.15 -1.13 0.15
C HIS A 63 -11.78 -0.64 1.56
N ARG A 64 -11.85 0.68 1.78
CA ARG A 64 -11.42 1.31 3.04
C ARG A 64 -12.15 0.75 4.27
N GLU A 65 -13.45 0.47 4.15
CA GLU A 65 -14.23 -0.11 5.24
C GLU A 65 -13.86 -1.58 5.54
N ASP A 66 -13.46 -2.35 4.52
CA ASP A 66 -12.96 -3.71 4.74
C ASP A 66 -11.62 -3.67 5.49
N ALA A 67 -10.73 -2.75 5.09
CA ALA A 67 -9.47 -2.53 5.77
C ALA A 67 -9.63 -2.11 7.24
N LYS A 68 -10.59 -1.22 7.53
CA LYS A 68 -10.96 -0.86 8.91
C LYS A 68 -11.49 -2.06 9.70
N THR A 69 -12.31 -2.89 9.05
CA THR A 69 -12.84 -4.12 9.67
C THR A 69 -11.73 -5.11 9.99
N ILE A 70 -10.75 -5.28 9.10
CA ILE A 70 -9.58 -6.14 9.32
C ILE A 70 -8.73 -5.57 10.47
N ALA A 71 -8.42 -4.27 10.44
CA ALA A 71 -7.63 -3.62 11.49
C ALA A 71 -8.28 -3.74 12.89
N GLY A 72 -9.62 -3.76 12.96
CA GLY A 72 -10.34 -3.96 14.22
C GLY A 72 -10.41 -5.42 14.70
N LYS A 73 -10.09 -6.39 13.84
CA LYS A 73 -10.15 -7.84 14.15
C LYS A 73 -8.78 -8.49 14.27
N VAL A 74 -7.78 -7.93 13.62
CA VAL A 74 -6.44 -8.50 13.49
C VAL A 74 -5.44 -7.56 14.16
N GLU A 75 -5.03 -7.92 15.37
CA GLU A 75 -4.03 -7.18 16.13
C GLU A 75 -2.62 -7.39 15.57
N GLY A 76 -1.74 -6.40 15.72
CA GLY A 76 -0.33 -6.48 15.32
C GLY A 76 0.02 -5.79 13.99
N ILE A 77 -0.98 -5.24 13.29
CA ILE A 77 -0.78 -4.33 12.16
C ILE A 77 -0.61 -2.92 12.72
N ASP A 78 0.47 -2.23 12.36
CA ASP A 78 0.69 -0.84 12.83
C ASP A 78 0.12 0.16 11.82
N PHE A 79 0.27 -0.12 10.51
CA PHE A 79 -0.19 0.75 9.44
C PHE A 79 -0.93 -0.01 8.34
N VAL A 80 -1.98 0.59 7.82
CA VAL A 80 -2.62 0.22 6.56
C VAL A 80 -2.41 1.34 5.56
N LEU A 81 -1.73 1.03 4.46
CA LEU A 81 -1.59 1.91 3.30
C LEU A 81 -2.44 1.34 2.17
N GLY A 82 -3.56 2.00 1.89
CA GLY A 82 -4.57 1.50 0.99
C GLY A 82 -4.78 2.34 -0.27
N ALA A 83 -5.27 1.68 -1.30
CA ALA A 83 -5.79 2.33 -2.51
C ALA A 83 -6.87 1.46 -3.14
N TYR A 84 -8.11 1.95 -3.16
CA TYR A 84 -9.22 1.28 -3.84
C TYR A 84 -10.37 2.24 -4.11
N GLY A 85 -10.98 2.13 -5.30
CA GLY A 85 -12.21 2.87 -5.65
C GLY A 85 -12.09 4.40 -5.60
N GLY A 86 -10.87 4.96 -5.61
CA GLY A 86 -10.65 6.40 -5.44
C GLY A 86 -10.81 6.92 -4.01
N SER A 87 -11.06 6.04 -3.03
CA SER A 87 -11.12 6.41 -1.61
C SER A 87 -9.79 7.00 -1.16
N PHE A 88 -9.83 8.13 -0.46
CA PHE A 88 -8.66 8.78 0.11
C PHE A 88 -8.94 9.34 1.51
N SER A 89 -7.91 9.42 2.33
CA SER A 89 -7.99 9.94 3.69
C SER A 89 -7.88 11.47 3.69
N VAL A 90 -8.76 12.13 4.45
CA VAL A 90 -8.77 13.60 4.65
C VAL A 90 -8.32 14.00 6.05
N ARG A 91 -8.17 13.02 6.94
CA ARG A 91 -7.75 13.16 8.33
C ARG A 91 -7.09 11.87 8.78
N ASP A 92 -6.40 11.91 9.92
CA ASP A 92 -5.90 10.71 10.59
C ASP A 92 -7.05 9.75 10.89
N GLU A 93 -6.86 8.47 10.56
CA GLU A 93 -7.80 7.41 10.88
C GLU A 93 -7.07 6.33 11.66
N VAL A 94 -7.65 5.94 12.79
CA VAL A 94 -7.07 4.93 13.67
C VAL A 94 -8.16 3.94 14.07
N VAL A 95 -7.86 2.65 13.98
CA VAL A 95 -8.71 1.56 14.48
C VAL A 95 -7.86 0.71 15.42
N GLY A 96 -8.22 0.69 16.70
CA GLY A 96 -7.36 0.11 17.74
C GLY A 96 -6.01 0.85 17.78
N ASN A 97 -4.93 0.11 17.53
CA ASN A 97 -3.57 0.65 17.42
C ASN A 97 -3.10 0.81 15.96
N THR A 98 -3.99 0.56 14.98
CA THR A 98 -3.65 0.57 13.56
C THR A 98 -3.97 1.92 12.93
N TRP A 99 -2.99 2.56 12.31
CA TRP A 99 -3.17 3.78 11.51
C TRP A 99 -3.56 3.44 10.08
N ILE A 100 -4.54 4.14 9.53
CA ILE A 100 -5.09 3.84 8.20
C ILE A 100 -4.97 5.07 7.32
N PHE A 101 -4.38 4.87 6.13
CA PHE A 101 -4.17 5.94 5.17
C PHE A 101 -4.48 5.48 3.75
N TYR A 102 -5.32 6.24 3.04
CA TYR A 102 -5.71 5.96 1.66
C TYR A 102 -5.34 7.12 0.72
N THR A 103 -4.75 6.81 -0.44
CA THR A 103 -4.19 7.82 -1.36
C THR A 103 -5.09 8.16 -2.56
N GLY A 104 -6.22 7.47 -2.73
CA GLY A 104 -7.10 7.67 -3.87
C GLY A 104 -6.67 6.86 -5.09
N ASN A 105 -6.78 7.44 -6.28
CA ASN A 105 -6.51 6.76 -7.55
C ASN A 105 -5.86 7.70 -8.59
N GLN A 106 -5.47 7.09 -9.72
CA GLN A 106 -5.01 7.77 -10.94
C GLN A 106 -3.76 8.64 -10.76
N GLY A 107 -2.93 8.37 -9.75
CA GLY A 107 -1.70 9.13 -9.53
C GLY A 107 -1.93 10.62 -9.25
N LYS A 108 -3.12 11.04 -8.81
CA LYS A 108 -3.42 12.45 -8.51
C LYS A 108 -2.80 12.93 -7.19
N ARG A 109 -2.35 11.99 -6.35
CA ARG A 109 -1.87 12.25 -5.00
C ARG A 109 -0.74 11.31 -4.63
N VAL A 110 0.14 11.78 -3.74
CA VAL A 110 1.17 10.97 -3.07
C VAL A 110 0.92 11.04 -1.56
N GLY A 111 0.83 9.87 -0.95
CA GLY A 111 0.78 9.72 0.49
C GLY A 111 2.16 9.72 1.10
N GLU A 112 2.34 10.44 2.20
CA GLU A 112 3.55 10.41 2.99
C GLU A 112 3.18 10.24 4.47
N THR A 113 3.73 9.24 5.14
CA THR A 113 3.61 9.09 6.59
C THR A 113 5.01 9.08 7.19
N ARG A 114 5.26 10.00 8.12
CA ARG A 114 6.53 10.13 8.84
C ARG A 114 6.38 9.52 10.22
N LEU A 115 7.33 8.66 10.55
CA LEU A 115 7.44 7.99 11.85
C LEU A 115 8.59 8.61 12.63
N PHE A 116 8.37 8.86 13.91
CA PHE A 116 9.37 9.45 14.81
C PHE A 116 9.53 8.53 16.01
N PHE A 117 10.78 8.25 16.38
CA PHE A 117 11.14 7.41 17.51
C PHE A 117 11.92 8.26 18.54
N ASN A 118 11.61 8.10 19.82
CA ASN A 118 12.40 8.72 20.88
C ASN A 118 13.70 7.94 21.15
N GLY A 119 14.54 8.44 22.06
CA GLY A 119 15.81 7.79 22.43
C GLY A 119 15.66 6.41 23.07
N GLN A 120 14.45 6.07 23.52
CA GLN A 120 14.06 4.78 24.09
C GLN A 120 13.51 3.81 23.02
N GLY A 121 13.36 4.27 21.77
CA GLY A 121 12.83 3.47 20.66
C GLY A 121 11.29 3.39 20.64
N GLU A 122 10.60 4.23 21.40
CA GLU A 122 9.15 4.32 21.40
C GLU A 122 8.68 5.22 20.25
N MET A 123 7.66 4.78 19.51
CA MET A 123 7.10 5.53 18.40
C MET A 123 6.20 6.66 18.92
N ALA A 124 6.49 7.89 18.50
CA ALA A 124 5.60 9.02 18.70
C ALA A 124 4.42 8.98 17.73
N LYS A 125 3.45 9.88 17.89
CA LYS A 125 2.32 9.99 16.96
C LYS A 125 2.86 10.21 15.52
N PRO A 126 2.49 9.37 14.54
CA PRO A 126 2.90 9.55 13.16
C PRO A 126 2.27 10.82 12.55
N LEU A 127 2.98 11.42 11.60
CA LEU A 127 2.48 12.58 10.84
C LEU A 127 2.26 12.18 9.39
N SER A 128 1.02 12.34 8.91
CA SER A 128 0.66 11.99 7.53
C SER A 128 0.34 13.22 6.69
N TYR A 129 0.80 13.23 5.45
CA TYR A 129 0.58 14.27 4.45
C TYR A 129 -0.01 13.67 3.19
N MET A 130 -0.94 14.41 2.59
CA MET A 130 -1.50 14.11 1.27
C MET A 130 -1.01 15.17 0.29
N HIS A 131 -0.05 14.81 -0.55
CA HIS A 131 0.47 15.70 -1.58
C HIS A 131 -0.39 15.61 -2.82
N TYR A 132 -1.06 16.71 -3.18
CA TYR A 132 -1.83 16.78 -4.42
C TYR A 132 -0.87 17.08 -5.57
N LEU A 133 -0.80 16.18 -6.54
CA LEU A 133 0.07 16.33 -7.71
C LEU A 133 -0.59 17.28 -8.72
N THR A 134 -0.39 18.57 -8.48
CA THR A 134 -0.82 19.69 -9.33
C THR A 134 0.39 20.29 -10.05
N ASN A 135 0.20 21.40 -10.75
CA ASN A 135 1.29 22.20 -11.34
C ASN A 135 2.37 22.66 -10.35
N ARG A 136 2.14 22.53 -9.04
CA ARG A 136 3.16 22.75 -7.99
C ARG A 136 4.28 21.70 -8.03
N TYR A 137 4.00 20.52 -8.58
CA TYR A 137 4.96 19.44 -8.79
C TYR A 137 5.19 19.31 -10.30
N PRO A 138 6.10 20.10 -10.90
CA PRO A 138 6.32 20.08 -12.33
C PRO A 138 6.84 18.71 -12.77
N ASP A 139 6.44 18.30 -13.97
CA ASP A 139 6.89 17.06 -14.57
C ASP A 139 8.41 17.07 -14.80
N LYS A 140 9.03 15.89 -14.64
CA LYS A 140 10.43 15.70 -15.01
C LYS A 140 10.50 15.35 -16.49
N GLN A 141 11.33 16.09 -17.25
CA GLN A 141 11.47 15.90 -18.69
C GLN A 141 11.79 14.44 -19.07
N GLU A 142 12.70 13.80 -18.33
CA GLU A 142 13.04 12.39 -18.51
C GLU A 142 11.82 11.46 -18.45
N MET A 143 10.88 11.72 -17.53
CA MET A 143 9.66 10.92 -17.39
C MET A 143 8.68 11.19 -18.53
N LEU A 144 8.58 12.45 -19.00
CA LEU A 144 7.77 12.81 -20.15
C LEU A 144 8.26 12.11 -21.42
N ASP A 145 9.58 12.10 -21.63
CA ASP A 145 10.22 11.43 -22.76
C ASP A 145 9.95 9.92 -22.70
N PHE A 146 10.08 9.31 -21.52
CA PHE A 146 9.75 7.90 -21.31
C PHE A 146 8.28 7.60 -21.64
N VAL A 147 7.33 8.33 -21.08
CA VAL A 147 5.88 8.13 -21.32
C VAL A 147 5.56 8.29 -22.80
N SER A 148 6.12 9.32 -23.45
CA SER A 148 5.94 9.55 -24.89
C SER A 148 6.46 8.38 -25.72
N SER A 149 7.62 7.83 -25.38
CA SER A 149 8.19 6.66 -26.07
C SER A 149 7.29 5.41 -25.97
N VAL A 150 6.63 5.21 -24.82
CA VAL A 150 5.72 4.08 -24.60
C VAL A 150 4.45 4.26 -25.43
N VAL A 151 3.88 5.47 -25.47
CA VAL A 151 2.67 5.77 -26.26
C VAL A 151 2.91 5.48 -27.75
N VAL A 152 4.05 5.91 -28.29
CA VAL A 152 4.43 5.64 -29.69
C VAL A 152 4.48 4.13 -29.96
N LYS A 153 5.14 3.36 -29.10
CA LYS A 153 5.25 1.89 -29.23
C LYS A 153 3.88 1.20 -29.18
N VAL A 154 3.01 1.61 -28.26
CA VAL A 154 1.66 1.05 -28.12
C VAL A 154 0.81 1.34 -29.36
N ASN A 155 0.89 2.56 -29.90
CA ASN A 155 0.14 2.93 -31.08
C ASN A 155 0.62 2.19 -32.33
N ALA A 156 1.94 2.03 -32.49
CA ALA A 156 2.51 1.22 -33.58
C ALA A 156 2.04 -0.24 -33.50
N ALA A 157 2.05 -0.84 -32.32
CA ALA A 157 1.58 -2.21 -32.12
C ALA A 157 0.07 -2.38 -32.40
N LYS A 158 -0.75 -1.38 -32.08
CA LYS A 158 -2.19 -1.38 -32.40
C LYS A 158 -2.46 -1.19 -33.89
N GLY A 159 -1.68 -0.35 -34.57
CA GLY A 159 -1.82 -0.11 -36.02
C GLY A 159 -1.38 -1.29 -36.89
N ALA A 160 -0.48 -2.14 -36.39
CA ALA A 160 -0.05 -3.37 -37.08
C ALA A 160 -1.03 -4.56 -36.91
N GLY A 161 -2.09 -4.41 -36.13
CA GLY A 161 -3.03 -5.48 -35.76
C GLY A 161 -4.46 -5.33 -36.28
N SER A 162 -4.73 -4.42 -37.22
CA SER A 162 -6.05 -4.30 -37.86
C SER A 162 -6.03 -4.92 -39.26
N PRO A 163 -6.78 -6.02 -39.51
CA PRO A 163 -7.17 -6.40 -40.87
C PRO A 163 -8.18 -5.41 -41.46
#